data_AF-A0A356VYS1-F1
#
_entry.id   AF-A0A356VYS1-F1
#
_cell.length_a   1.000
_cell.length_b   1.000
_cell.length_c   1.000
_cell.angle_alpha   90.00
_cell.angle_beta   90.00
_cell.angle_gamma   90.00
#
_symmetry.space_group_name_H-M   'P 1'
#
loop_
_entity.id
_entity.type
_entity.pdbx_description
1 polymer ?
#
loop_
_entity_poly.entity_id
_entity_poly.type
_entity_poly.pdbx_seq_one_letter_code
_entity_poly.pdbx_strand_id
1 'polypeptide(L)'
;ASAGVVLTKPGLSEIIDTIAVSRQTYQRMLTWVLNKVTKVVEVVVLFTAGYFWLHTMLISLLGMSLLVFANDFVTMSIATDRVVATKSPNSWKMKSIVPASALLGILFALEDLFVVFVGLSFFHLA
;
A
#
# COMPACT_ATOMS: atom_id res chain seq x y z
N ALA A 1 8.19 27.20 -23.98
CA ALA A 1 9.06 26.76 -22.86
C ALA A 1 8.97 25.23 -22.76
N SER A 2 10.09 24.51 -22.70
CA SER A 2 10.16 23.03 -22.80
C SER A 2 10.92 22.36 -21.65
N ALA A 3 11.18 23.09 -20.55
CA ALA A 3 11.93 22.55 -19.40
C ALA A 3 10.99 21.81 -18.44
N GLY A 4 11.42 20.63 -17.96
CA GLY A 4 10.66 19.80 -17.01
C GLY A 4 10.79 20.23 -15.53
N VAL A 5 11.81 21.04 -15.21
CA VAL A 5 12.05 21.62 -13.88
C VAL A 5 12.67 23.01 -14.07
N VAL A 6 12.29 23.98 -13.23
CA VAL A 6 12.87 25.33 -13.18
C VAL A 6 13.50 25.53 -11.80
N LEU A 7 14.78 25.87 -11.76
CA LEU A 7 15.49 26.17 -10.51
C LEU A 7 15.20 27.60 -10.09
N THR A 8 14.84 27.81 -8.83
CA THR A 8 14.59 29.14 -8.26
C THR A 8 15.86 29.77 -7.69
N LYS A 9 16.93 28.97 -7.55
CA LYS A 9 18.26 29.39 -7.11
C LYS A 9 19.31 28.95 -8.15
N PRO A 10 20.38 29.74 -8.36
CA PRO A 10 21.45 29.35 -9.26
C PRO A 10 22.37 28.31 -8.61
N GLY A 11 22.91 27.38 -9.40
CA GLY A 11 23.99 26.48 -8.98
C GLY A 11 23.77 25.00 -9.32
N LEU A 12 24.88 24.27 -9.52
CA LEU A 12 24.84 22.82 -9.76
C LEU A 12 24.39 22.03 -8.52
N SER A 13 24.63 22.56 -7.32
CA SER A 13 24.19 21.94 -6.07
C SER A 13 22.68 21.75 -6.03
N GLU A 14 21.91 22.74 -6.48
CA GLU A 14 20.44 22.70 -6.49
C GLU A 14 19.90 21.56 -7.38
N ILE A 15 20.63 21.21 -8.45
CA ILE A 15 20.29 20.06 -9.30
C ILE A 15 20.49 18.75 -8.53
N ILE A 16 21.61 18.63 -7.79
CA ILE A 16 21.91 17.43 -6.99
C ILE A 16 20.87 17.25 -5.89
N ASP A 17 20.50 18.32 -5.20
CA ASP A 17 19.48 18.31 -4.15
C ASP A 17 18.10 17.95 -4.70
N THR A 18 17.73 18.51 -5.86
CA THR A 18 16.48 18.16 -6.55
C THR A 18 16.43 16.67 -6.90
N ILE A 19 17.53 16.10 -7.39
CA ILE A 19 17.62 14.66 -7.68
C ILE A 19 17.51 13.83 -6.39
N ALA A 20 18.15 14.25 -5.30
CA ALA A 20 18.06 13.55 -4.02
C ALA A 20 16.63 13.51 -3.47
N VAL A 21 15.92 14.64 -3.50
CA VAL A 21 14.50 14.72 -3.11
C VAL A 21 13.62 13.87 -4.01
N SER A 22 13.83 13.93 -5.34
CA SER A 22 13.11 13.09 -6.30
C SER A 22 13.26 11.59 -6.00
N ARG A 23 14.47 11.15 -5.63
CA ARG A 23 14.71 9.75 -5.23
C ARG A 23 14.04 9.37 -3.92
N GLN A 24 13.96 10.28 -2.95
CA GLN A 24 13.20 10.04 -1.71
C GLN A 24 11.70 9.91 -2.01
N THR A 25 11.14 10.83 -2.79
CA THR A 25 9.72 10.76 -3.21
C THR A 25 9.42 9.47 -3.95
N TYR A 26 10.34 9.02 -4.83
CA TYR A 26 10.21 7.73 -5.50
C TYR A 26 10.12 6.55 -4.51
N GLN A 27 10.95 6.54 -3.47
CA GLN A 27 10.92 5.47 -2.46
C GLN A 27 9.60 5.46 -1.67
N ARG A 28 9.08 6.64 -1.29
CA ARG A 28 7.75 6.74 -0.66
C ARG A 28 6.64 6.23 -1.58
N MET A 29 6.69 6.60 -2.86
CA MET A 29 5.74 6.12 -3.86
C MET A 29 5.83 4.61 -4.07
N LEU A 30 7.02 4.03 -4.01
CA LEU A 30 7.21 2.58 -4.08
C LEU A 30 6.53 1.89 -2.89
N THR A 31 6.80 2.34 -1.67
CA THR A 31 6.15 1.82 -0.46
C THR A 31 4.62 1.98 -0.53
N TRP A 32 4.15 3.12 -1.03
CA TRP A 32 2.72 3.38 -1.21
C TRP A 32 2.09 2.41 -2.22
N VAL A 33 2.69 2.20 -3.39
CA VAL A 33 2.18 1.26 -4.41
C VAL A 33 2.16 -0.16 -3.86
N LEU A 34 3.25 -0.58 -3.21
CA LEU A 34 3.35 -1.92 -2.63
C LEU A 34 2.18 -2.17 -1.68
N ASN A 35 1.98 -1.27 -0.71
CA ASN A 35 0.88 -1.38 0.26
C ASN A 35 -0.49 -1.28 -0.41
N LYS A 36 -0.69 -0.36 -1.36
CA LYS A 36 -2.00 -0.15 -1.99
C LYS A 36 -2.43 -1.38 -2.79
N VAL A 37 -1.55 -1.95 -3.59
CA VAL A 37 -1.84 -3.16 -4.37
C VAL A 37 -2.09 -4.33 -3.45
N THR A 38 -1.23 -4.55 -2.44
CA THR A 38 -1.41 -5.62 -1.45
C THR A 38 -2.77 -5.53 -0.76
N LYS A 39 -3.15 -4.35 -0.24
CA LYS A 39 -4.41 -4.18 0.48
C LYS A 39 -5.66 -4.30 -0.41
N VAL A 40 -5.60 -3.85 -1.66
CA VAL A 40 -6.72 -4.05 -2.60
C VAL A 40 -6.93 -5.53 -2.88
N VAL A 41 -5.85 -6.28 -3.14
CA VAL A 41 -5.94 -7.72 -3.39
C VAL A 41 -6.42 -8.46 -2.14
N GLU A 42 -5.86 -8.15 -0.97
CA GLU A 42 -6.25 -8.73 0.32
C GLU A 42 -7.76 -8.59 0.58
N VAL A 43 -8.27 -7.36 0.51
CA VAL A 43 -9.69 -7.07 0.75
C VAL A 43 -10.58 -7.77 -0.27
N VAL A 44 -10.24 -7.74 -1.56
CA VAL A 44 -11.08 -8.40 -2.59
C VAL A 44 -11.12 -9.91 -2.37
N VAL A 45 -9.99 -10.55 -2.10
CA VAL A 45 -9.93 -12.00 -1.87
C VAL A 45 -10.68 -12.37 -0.59
N LEU A 46 -10.41 -11.67 0.52
CA LEU A 46 -11.02 -11.94 1.83
C LEU A 46 -12.54 -11.82 1.78
N PHE A 47 -13.08 -10.72 1.26
CA PHE A 47 -14.52 -10.51 1.21
C PHE A 47 -15.21 -11.44 0.22
N THR A 48 -14.58 -11.71 -0.94
CA THR A 48 -15.16 -12.64 -1.92
C THR A 48 -15.21 -14.05 -1.34
N ALA A 49 -14.07 -14.58 -0.90
CA ALA A 49 -13.99 -15.95 -0.36
C ALA A 49 -14.81 -16.11 0.92
N GLY A 50 -14.74 -15.13 1.83
CA GLY A 50 -15.50 -15.15 3.07
C GLY A 50 -17.01 -15.10 2.84
N TYR A 51 -17.50 -14.28 1.90
CA TYR A 51 -18.92 -14.25 1.58
C TYR A 51 -19.42 -15.56 0.96
N PHE A 52 -18.64 -16.17 0.05
CA PHE A 52 -19.02 -17.45 -0.55
C PHE A 52 -18.99 -18.62 0.47
N TRP A 53 -18.10 -18.56 1.46
CA TRP A 53 -17.97 -19.61 2.46
C TRP A 53 -18.98 -19.46 3.60
N LEU A 54 -19.13 -18.25 4.14
CA LEU A 54 -19.90 -17.98 5.36
C LEU A 54 -21.32 -17.49 5.07
N HIS A 55 -21.62 -17.06 3.84
CA HIS A 55 -22.89 -16.45 3.44
C HIS A 55 -23.31 -15.26 4.30
N THR A 56 -22.36 -14.65 5.01
CA THR A 56 -22.55 -13.50 5.88
C THR A 56 -21.52 -12.42 5.56
N MET A 57 -21.81 -11.20 6.01
CA MET A 57 -20.92 -10.07 5.83
C MET A 57 -19.87 -10.08 6.94
N LEU A 58 -18.59 -10.27 6.60
CA LEU A 58 -17.48 -10.40 7.55
C LEU A 58 -17.31 -9.19 8.47
N ILE A 59 -17.58 -7.99 7.94
CA ILE A 59 -17.36 -6.72 8.63
C ILE A 59 -18.64 -5.89 8.54
N SER A 60 -19.05 -5.30 9.67
CA SER A 60 -20.21 -4.40 9.73
C SER A 60 -19.93 -3.09 9.00
N LEU A 61 -20.99 -2.36 8.61
CA LEU A 61 -20.85 -1.06 7.95
C LEU A 61 -20.00 -0.08 8.77
N LEU A 62 -20.23 -0.02 10.09
CA LEU A 62 -19.45 0.82 11.00
C LEU A 62 -17.98 0.37 11.05
N GLY A 63 -17.71 -0.94 11.12
CA GLY A 63 -16.35 -1.48 11.13
C GLY A 63 -15.59 -1.12 9.85
N MET A 64 -16.25 -1.22 8.69
CA MET A 64 -15.67 -0.84 7.41
C MET A 64 -15.38 0.66 7.34
N SER A 65 -16.30 1.50 7.82
CA SER A 65 -16.07 2.97 7.88
C SER A 65 -14.87 3.32 8.75
N LEU A 66 -14.73 2.69 9.92
CA LEU A 66 -13.58 2.90 10.80
C LEU A 66 -12.27 2.42 10.16
N LEU A 67 -12.30 1.28 9.46
CA LEU A 67 -11.13 0.74 8.76
C LEU A 67 -10.67 1.68 7.65
N VAL A 68 -11.58 2.16 6.80
CA VAL A 68 -11.24 3.11 5.73
C VAL A 68 -10.69 4.41 6.30
N PHE A 69 -11.32 4.94 7.35
CA PHE A 69 -10.85 6.16 8.02
C PHE A 69 -9.44 5.96 8.61
N ALA A 70 -9.17 4.84 9.28
CA ALA A 70 -7.84 4.51 9.77
C ALA A 70 -6.82 4.36 8.62
N ASN A 71 -7.22 3.76 7.49
CA ASN A 71 -6.36 3.58 6.32
C ASN A 71 -5.93 4.92 5.70
N ASP A 72 -6.79 5.94 5.74
CA ASP A 72 -6.45 7.28 5.24
C ASP A 72 -5.30 7.90 6.05
N PHE A 73 -5.33 7.79 7.40
CA PHE A 73 -4.21 8.26 8.22
C PHE A 73 -2.93 7.51 7.96
N VAL A 74 -3.01 6.19 7.81
CA VAL A 74 -1.83 5.37 7.48
C VAL A 74 -1.28 5.81 6.12
N THR A 75 -2.14 6.02 5.12
CA THR A 75 -1.72 6.48 3.79
C THR A 75 -1.05 7.85 3.85
N MET A 76 -1.57 8.78 4.66
CA MET A 76 -0.94 10.10 4.88
C MET A 76 0.44 9.97 5.55
N SER A 77 0.60 9.05 6.50
CA SER A 77 1.89 8.82 7.17
C SER A 77 3.00 8.35 6.21
N ILE A 78 2.66 7.59 5.16
CA ILE A 78 3.63 7.14 4.15
C ILE A 78 4.17 8.34 3.34
N ALA A 79 3.34 9.35 3.10
CA ALA A 79 3.76 10.55 2.36
C ALA A 79 4.84 11.37 3.10
N THR A 80 4.83 11.30 4.43
CA THR A 80 5.79 12.00 5.31
C THR A 80 6.89 11.08 5.85
N ASP A 81 6.93 9.82 5.42
CA ASP A 81 7.85 8.82 5.94
C ASP A 81 9.33 9.20 5.73
N ARG A 82 10.18 8.80 6.68
CA ARG A 82 11.62 9.07 6.65
C ARG A 82 12.34 8.02 5.82
N VAL A 83 12.47 8.29 4.52
CA VAL A 83 13.17 7.42 3.57
C VAL A 83 14.54 7.97 3.16
N VAL A 84 15.46 7.07 2.81
CA VAL A 84 16.79 7.42 2.31
C VAL A 84 16.81 7.37 0.78
N ALA A 85 17.42 8.38 0.15
CA ALA A 85 17.59 8.41 -1.30
C ALA A 85 18.46 7.24 -1.78
N THR A 86 18.09 6.62 -2.90
CA THR A 86 18.91 5.56 -3.49
C THR A 86 20.19 6.11 -4.10
N LYS A 87 21.26 5.32 -4.06
CA LYS A 87 22.56 5.69 -4.66
C LYS A 87 22.51 5.70 -6.19
N SER A 88 21.74 4.81 -6.79
CA SER A 88 21.54 4.70 -8.24
C SER A 88 20.15 5.21 -8.68
N PRO A 89 19.99 5.55 -9.97
CA PRO A 89 18.68 5.81 -10.55
C PRO A 89 17.75 4.61 -10.39
N ASN A 90 16.50 4.87 -9.99
CA ASN A 90 15.46 3.84 -9.90
C ASN A 90 14.71 3.72 -11.23
N SER A 91 14.12 2.54 -11.49
CA SER A 91 13.35 2.29 -12.70
C SER A 91 11.93 1.79 -12.41
N TRP A 92 10.98 2.34 -13.18
CA TRP A 92 9.52 2.15 -13.18
C TRP A 92 8.99 0.71 -13.35
N LYS A 93 9.47 -0.33 -12.64
CA LYS A 93 9.21 -1.74 -13.04
C LYS A 93 7.86 -2.31 -12.56
N MET A 94 6.76 -1.73 -13.05
CA MET A 94 5.39 -2.08 -12.61
C MET A 94 4.97 -3.52 -12.91
N LYS A 95 5.49 -4.07 -14.01
CA LYS A 95 5.30 -5.49 -14.37
C LYS A 95 5.88 -6.45 -13.32
N SER A 96 6.82 -6.02 -12.49
CA SER A 96 7.41 -6.83 -11.41
C SER A 96 6.82 -6.50 -10.05
N ILE A 97 6.54 -5.22 -9.79
CA ILE A 97 6.04 -4.74 -8.50
C ILE A 97 4.61 -5.24 -8.23
N VAL A 98 3.72 -5.12 -9.21
CA VAL A 98 2.31 -5.52 -9.07
C VAL A 98 2.13 -7.01 -8.72
N PRO A 99 2.72 -7.98 -9.45
CA PRO A 99 2.54 -9.40 -9.09
C PRO A 99 3.16 -9.74 -7.74
N ALA A 100 4.28 -9.14 -7.35
CA ALA A 100 4.87 -9.34 -6.03
C ALA A 100 3.96 -8.84 -4.90
N SER A 101 3.39 -7.63 -5.04
CA SER A 101 2.40 -7.10 -4.10
C SER A 101 1.12 -7.91 -4.05
N ALA A 102 0.66 -8.40 -5.20
CA ALA A 102 -0.55 -9.22 -5.28
C ALA A 102 -0.36 -10.56 -4.56
N LEU A 103 0.81 -11.20 -4.69
CA LEU A 103 1.14 -12.40 -3.94
C LEU A 103 1.11 -12.15 -2.42
N LEU A 104 1.69 -11.04 -1.96
CA LEU A 104 1.59 -10.65 -0.54
C LEU A 104 0.14 -10.44 -0.10
N GLY A 105 -0.70 -9.83 -0.95
CA GLY A 105 -2.12 -9.61 -0.64
C GLY A 105 -2.91 -10.92 -0.52
N ILE A 106 -2.62 -11.90 -1.38
CA ILE A 106 -3.22 -13.24 -1.28
C ILE A 106 -2.79 -13.93 0.01
N LEU A 107 -1.50 -13.83 0.39
CA LEU A 107 -1.01 -14.44 1.64
C LEU A 107 -1.70 -13.85 2.87
N PHE A 108 -1.86 -12.52 2.94
CA PHE A 108 -2.61 -11.87 4.02
C PHE A 108 -4.08 -12.25 4.02
N ALA A 109 -4.74 -12.34 2.86
CA ALA A 109 -6.13 -12.79 2.80
C ALA A 109 -6.31 -14.24 3.31
N LEU A 110 -5.35 -15.12 3.02
CA LEU A 110 -5.39 -16.50 3.54
C LEU A 110 -5.19 -16.55 5.06
N GLU A 111 -4.30 -15.71 5.59
CA GLU A 111 -4.13 -15.53 7.04
C GLU A 111 -5.43 -15.03 7.68
N ASP A 112 -6.05 -13.98 7.13
CA ASP A 112 -7.30 -13.42 7.65
C ASP A 112 -8.45 -14.43 7.62
N LEU A 113 -8.58 -15.18 6.50
CA LEU A 113 -9.58 -16.25 6.40
C LEU A 113 -9.35 -17.35 7.45
N PHE A 114 -8.09 -17.71 7.71
CA PHE A 114 -7.76 -18.67 8.75
C PHE A 114 -8.14 -18.15 10.14
N VAL A 115 -7.85 -16.88 10.44
CA VAL A 115 -8.24 -16.23 11.70
C VAL A 115 -9.76 -16.23 11.86
N VAL A 116 -10.51 -15.87 10.82
CA VAL A 116 -11.98 -15.89 10.84
C VAL A 116 -12.50 -17.32 11.07
N PHE A 117 -11.94 -18.31 10.37
CA PHE A 117 -12.33 -19.71 10.53
C PHE A 117 -12.11 -20.22 11.96
N VAL A 118 -10.96 -19.91 12.56
CA VAL A 118 -10.66 -20.25 13.96
C VAL A 118 -11.60 -19.52 14.92
N GLY A 119 -11.85 -18.23 14.69
CA GLY A 119 -12.78 -17.42 15.49
C GLY A 119 -14.18 -18.04 15.55
N LEU A 120 -14.70 -18.45 14.41
CA LEU A 120 -16.03 -19.06 14.30
C LEU A 120 -16.07 -20.47 14.91
N SER A 121 -15.04 -21.29 14.64
CA SER A 121 -15.02 -22.70 15.06
C SER A 121 -14.80 -22.88 16.56
N PHE A 122 -13.97 -22.05 17.18
CA PHE A 122 -13.60 -22.21 18.59
C PHE A 122 -14.38 -21.31 19.53
N PHE A 123 -14.72 -20.09 19.12
CA PHE A 123 -15.30 -19.08 20.02
C PHE A 123 -16.81 -18.86 19.82
N HIS A 124 -17.45 -19.52 18.84
CA HIS A 124 -18.89 -19.39 18.53
C HIS A 124 -19.36 -17.92 18.40
N LEU A 125 -18.48 -17.04 17.91
CA LEU A 125 -18.80 -15.63 17.65
C LEU A 125 -19.61 -15.54 16.35
N ALA A 126 -20.93 -15.73 16.44
CA ALA A 126 -21.88 -15.48 15.36
C ALA A 126 -22.40 -14.04 15.42
#